data_AF-F4YKE0-F1
#
_entry.id   AF-F4YKE0-F1
#
_cell.length_a   1.000
_cell.length_b   1.000
_cell.length_c   1.000
_cell.angle_alpha   90.00
_cell.angle_beta   90.00
_cell.angle_gamma   90.00
#
_symmetry.space_group_name_H-M   'P 1'
#
loop_
_entity.id
_entity.type
_entity.pdbx_description
1 polymer ?
#
loop_
_entity_poly.entity_id
_entity_poly.type
_entity_poly.pdbx_seq_one_letter_code
_entity_poly.pdbx_strand_id
1 'polypeptide(L)'
;SKLVKLRRFEKFTLKQSMRKIKLSRYHLLSDQYSLLKHKVLEHWIFWFFSSIVVPLVQANFYVTEAEHEKQDIFYYRKPMWENIISKFATFLRDQGYQELNVASVKKIIWNRSFGFSKVRLCPKGKGVRMLANLKASAKLPVNPPLQSKGLRKVGVGRNVKCYNYKSVNEVLKDLHLVLKHIVVNEPESLGSSVFDYNDAYKRLLPFLSLLQSGFSVKPGVFIIVSDVEKAFDSVDQDKLLSVLDDLNLEEEYFLSKVVQVVCTKKSLRIPQNWTLVSKENAPDSANARSCLPTGSLHGILVKQQASRFFSRLQRGFRAYNCDMNKKKFGMNFQINTIPDLRSDRLYVVEDGTSFLRWSGLFINCSTLEIQADYTRYLNFPLSSTLTVGWLNKPGRDLKVKLCGYLRPKCHPIFYDSNINSAAVVRLNIYQAFLLCAMKFHCYISDLSSICRFSTKFYADALGKSLRYMKKLIKRRMFSFKTGLDCRPILELGKGEIEWLGLTAYIRVLKRKQSRYKELLRVLDSKLMALGKQEGTLSVLQEATDDKRSSILWKIKY
;
A
#
# COMPACT_ATOMS: atom_id res chain seq x y z
N SER A 1 -21.39 0.60 -22.37
CA SER A 1 -20.45 -0.42 -21.82
C SER A 1 -19.28 0.17 -21.04
N LYS A 2 -18.55 1.18 -21.55
CA LYS A 2 -17.32 1.69 -20.90
C LYS A 2 -17.50 2.18 -19.45
N LEU A 3 -18.59 2.87 -19.14
CA LEU A 3 -18.89 3.35 -17.78
C LEU A 3 -18.87 2.23 -16.74
N VAL A 4 -19.45 1.07 -17.07
CA VAL A 4 -19.60 -0.08 -16.17
C VAL A 4 -18.28 -0.86 -16.01
N LYS A 5 -17.33 -0.66 -16.92
CA LYS A 5 -16.00 -1.28 -16.88
C LYS A 5 -14.93 -0.38 -16.23
N LEU A 6 -15.32 0.78 -15.71
CA LEU A 6 -14.37 1.68 -15.05
C LEU A 6 -13.94 1.13 -13.71
N ARG A 7 -12.65 1.31 -13.40
CA ARG A 7 -12.09 0.96 -12.10
C ARG A 7 -12.39 2.05 -11.08
N ARG A 8 -12.23 1.71 -9.80
CA ARG A 8 -12.35 2.63 -8.68
C ARG A 8 -11.43 3.84 -8.91
N PHE A 9 -11.98 5.02 -8.63
CA PHE A 9 -11.37 6.34 -8.84
C PHE A 9 -11.20 6.78 -10.30
N GLU A 10 -11.56 5.96 -11.28
CA GLU A 10 -11.66 6.43 -12.66
C GLU A 10 -12.92 7.25 -12.86
N LYS A 11 -12.84 8.20 -13.78
CA LYS A 11 -13.93 9.12 -14.10
C LYS A 11 -14.24 9.05 -15.59
N PHE A 12 -15.51 8.94 -15.92
CA PHE A 12 -16.01 9.00 -17.29
C PHE A 12 -16.28 10.46 -17.68
N THR A 13 -15.73 10.93 -18.80
CA THR A 13 -15.82 12.34 -19.19
C THR A 13 -16.78 12.57 -20.36
N LEU A 14 -17.39 13.75 -20.44
CA LEU A 14 -18.26 14.12 -21.57
C LEU A 14 -17.51 14.07 -22.91
N LYS A 15 -16.25 14.52 -22.92
CA LYS A 15 -15.40 14.41 -24.11
C LYS A 15 -15.22 12.96 -24.58
N GLN A 16 -15.22 11.99 -23.66
CA GLN A 16 -15.14 10.57 -24.00
C GLN A 16 -16.47 10.04 -24.55
N SER A 17 -17.61 10.45 -23.98
CA SER A 17 -18.92 10.03 -24.49
C SER A 17 -19.22 10.60 -25.86
N MET A 18 -18.76 11.82 -26.14
CA MET A 18 -18.91 12.49 -27.44
C MET A 18 -17.98 11.94 -28.53
N ARG A 19 -16.93 11.19 -28.14
CA ARG A 19 -15.94 10.69 -29.09
C ARG A 19 -16.56 9.67 -30.04
N LYS A 20 -16.44 9.91 -31.35
CA LYS A 20 -17.04 9.14 -32.46
C LYS A 20 -18.53 9.39 -32.70
N ILE A 21 -19.16 10.36 -32.01
CA ILE A 21 -20.50 10.79 -32.36
C ILE A 21 -20.41 11.71 -33.58
N LYS A 22 -21.07 11.34 -34.69
CA LYS A 22 -21.17 12.18 -35.89
C LYS A 22 -22.36 13.12 -35.72
N LEU A 23 -22.10 14.43 -35.65
CA LEU A 23 -23.15 15.46 -35.51
C LEU A 23 -24.13 15.48 -36.69
N SER A 24 -23.69 15.06 -37.89
CA SER A 24 -24.53 14.96 -39.09
C SER A 24 -25.66 13.94 -38.98
N ARG A 25 -25.62 13.02 -38.01
CA ARG A 25 -26.67 12.02 -37.78
C ARG A 25 -27.84 12.53 -36.94
N TYR A 26 -27.76 13.76 -36.45
CA TYR A 26 -28.79 14.36 -35.60
C TYR A 26 -29.50 15.46 -36.38
N HIS A 27 -30.60 15.09 -37.06
CA HIS A 27 -31.42 15.98 -37.88
C HIS A 27 -32.26 16.97 -37.05
N LEU A 28 -32.47 16.67 -35.76
CA LEU A 28 -33.24 17.47 -34.81
C LEU A 28 -32.63 18.84 -34.45
N LEU A 29 -31.42 19.15 -34.92
CA LEU A 29 -30.71 20.40 -34.61
C LEU A 29 -30.26 21.02 -35.94
N SER A 30 -30.73 22.23 -36.27
CA SER A 30 -30.44 22.89 -37.55
C SER A 30 -28.94 23.10 -37.75
N ASP A 31 -28.47 22.98 -38.99
CA ASP A 31 -27.05 23.08 -39.32
C ASP A 31 -26.52 24.53 -39.35
N GLN A 32 -27.39 25.52 -39.15
CA GLN A 32 -27.02 26.94 -39.07
C GLN A 32 -26.13 27.28 -37.86
N TYR A 33 -26.13 26.48 -36.80
CA TYR A 33 -25.36 26.75 -35.57
C TYR A 33 -24.60 25.52 -35.06
N SER A 34 -23.56 25.12 -35.78
CA SER A 34 -22.73 23.93 -35.45
C SER A 34 -22.17 23.92 -34.02
N LEU A 35 -21.78 25.08 -33.49
CA LEU A 35 -21.27 25.22 -32.12
C LEU A 35 -22.37 25.06 -31.06
N LEU A 36 -23.57 25.57 -31.33
CA LEU A 36 -24.73 25.44 -30.45
C LEU A 36 -25.23 23.99 -30.42
N LYS A 37 -25.28 23.34 -31.60
CA LYS A 37 -25.59 21.91 -31.77
C LYS A 37 -24.67 21.02 -30.93
N HIS A 38 -23.37 21.33 -30.89
CA HIS A 38 -22.41 20.62 -30.03
C HIS A 38 -22.71 20.82 -28.53
N LYS A 39 -22.94 22.06 -28.08
CA LYS A 39 -23.26 22.34 -26.67
C LYS A 39 -24.56 21.69 -26.22
N VAL A 40 -25.62 21.73 -27.04
CA VAL A 40 -26.91 21.10 -26.73
C VAL A 40 -26.73 19.59 -26.57
N LEU A 41 -25.98 18.95 -27.48
CA LEU A 41 -25.70 17.52 -27.39
C LEU A 41 -24.87 17.17 -26.15
N GLU A 42 -23.87 17.98 -25.77
CA GLU A 42 -23.11 17.78 -24.54
C GLU A 42 -24.02 17.82 -23.29
N HIS A 43 -24.92 18.80 -23.21
CA HIS A 43 -25.88 18.92 -22.10
C HIS A 43 -26.86 17.74 -22.08
N TRP A 44 -27.35 17.32 -23.25
CA TRP A 44 -28.25 16.17 -23.35
C TRP A 44 -27.57 14.87 -22.91
N ILE A 45 -26.33 14.61 -23.33
CA ILE A 45 -25.59 13.42 -22.91
C ILE A 45 -25.29 13.48 -21.40
N PHE A 46 -24.91 14.66 -20.89
CA PHE A 46 -24.71 14.85 -19.47
C PHE A 46 -25.99 14.53 -18.69
N TRP A 47 -27.13 15.07 -19.12
CA TRP A 47 -28.43 14.79 -18.54
C TRP A 47 -28.78 13.30 -18.61
N PHE A 48 -28.59 12.65 -19.76
CA PHE A 48 -28.86 11.21 -19.93
C PHE A 48 -28.04 10.36 -18.93
N PHE A 49 -26.74 10.61 -18.81
CA PHE A 49 -25.91 9.85 -17.87
C PHE A 49 -26.22 10.17 -16.40
N SER A 50 -26.40 11.45 -16.06
CA SER A 50 -26.60 11.91 -14.69
C SER A 50 -28.01 11.63 -14.15
N SER A 51 -29.02 11.67 -15.00
CA SER A 51 -30.43 11.61 -14.61
C SER A 51 -31.08 10.26 -14.90
N ILE A 52 -30.54 9.48 -15.85
CA ILE A 52 -31.07 8.15 -16.21
C ILE A 52 -30.06 7.07 -15.82
N VAL A 53 -28.88 7.05 -16.45
CA VAL A 53 -27.95 5.90 -16.33
C VAL A 53 -27.45 5.71 -14.89
N VAL A 54 -26.93 6.76 -14.25
CA VAL A 54 -26.40 6.66 -12.89
C VAL A 54 -27.50 6.34 -11.88
N PRO A 55 -28.67 7.02 -11.88
CA PRO A 55 -29.78 6.66 -11.00
C PRO A 55 -30.31 5.25 -11.23
N LEU A 56 -30.37 4.77 -12.47
CA LEU A 56 -30.81 3.39 -12.77
C LEU A 56 -29.85 2.35 -12.17
N VAL A 57 -28.54 2.56 -12.33
CA VAL A 57 -27.53 1.68 -11.71
C VAL A 57 -27.64 1.73 -10.18
N GLN A 58 -27.78 2.93 -9.60
CA GLN A 58 -27.95 3.10 -8.14
C GLN A 58 -29.27 2.54 -7.62
N ALA A 59 -30.33 2.51 -8.43
CA ALA A 59 -31.62 1.97 -8.06
C ALA A 59 -31.59 0.44 -7.98
N ASN A 60 -30.86 -0.22 -8.89
CA ASN A 60 -30.89 -1.69 -9.03
C ASN A 60 -29.68 -2.41 -8.41
N PHE A 61 -28.53 -1.74 -8.31
CA PHE A 61 -27.27 -2.36 -7.90
C PHE A 61 -26.61 -1.64 -6.73
N TYR A 62 -26.00 -2.44 -5.85
CA TYR A 62 -24.98 -2.00 -4.91
C TYR A 62 -23.60 -2.14 -5.57
N VAL A 63 -22.86 -1.04 -5.64
CA VAL A 63 -21.61 -0.94 -6.39
C VAL A 63 -20.43 -0.85 -5.42
N THR A 64 -19.56 -1.85 -5.41
CA THR A 64 -18.44 -1.92 -4.45
C THR A 64 -17.22 -2.64 -5.02
N GLU A 65 -16.02 -2.28 -4.52
CA GLU A 65 -14.82 -3.09 -4.70
C GLU A 65 -14.85 -4.34 -3.82
N ALA A 66 -14.08 -5.36 -4.21
CA ALA A 66 -13.76 -6.50 -3.36
C ALA A 66 -12.28 -6.45 -2.95
N GLU A 67 -11.96 -6.93 -1.74
CA GLU A 67 -10.61 -6.81 -1.17
C GLU A 67 -9.52 -7.48 -2.03
N HIS A 68 -9.84 -8.61 -2.66
CA HIS A 68 -8.91 -9.40 -3.46
C HIS A 68 -8.74 -8.86 -4.89
N GLU A 69 -9.71 -8.09 -5.39
CA GLU A 69 -9.81 -7.65 -6.80
C GLU A 69 -9.35 -6.20 -7.03
N LYS A 70 -8.61 -5.64 -6.07
CA LYS A 70 -7.90 -4.36 -6.17
C LYS A 70 -8.81 -3.17 -6.50
N GLN A 71 -8.71 -2.61 -7.71
CA GLN A 71 -9.48 -1.43 -8.13
C GLN A 71 -10.69 -1.80 -8.99
N ASP A 72 -10.95 -3.08 -9.24
CA ASP A 72 -12.11 -3.49 -10.01
C ASP A 72 -13.40 -3.31 -9.20
N ILE A 73 -14.48 -2.96 -9.91
CA ILE A 73 -15.78 -2.64 -9.34
C ILE A 73 -16.76 -3.76 -9.66
N PHE A 74 -17.50 -4.19 -8.65
CA PHE A 74 -18.52 -5.23 -8.75
C PHE A 74 -19.91 -4.63 -8.51
N TYR A 75 -20.90 -5.21 -9.20
CA TYR A 75 -22.30 -4.79 -9.19
C TYR A 75 -23.16 -5.91 -8.62
N TYR A 76 -23.59 -5.77 -7.37
CA TYR A 76 -24.48 -6.72 -6.70
C TYR A 76 -25.92 -6.24 -6.83
N ARG A 77 -26.86 -7.13 -7.17
CA ARG A 77 -28.29 -6.78 -7.15
C ARG A 77 -28.71 -6.40 -5.73
N LYS A 78 -29.54 -5.36 -5.57
CA LYS A 78 -29.93 -4.88 -4.23
C LYS A 78 -30.56 -5.94 -3.30
N PRO A 79 -31.50 -6.79 -3.75
CA PRO A 79 -32.06 -7.82 -2.87
C PRO A 79 -31.00 -8.81 -2.35
N MET A 80 -29.99 -9.10 -3.19
CA MET A 80 -28.86 -9.94 -2.79
C MET A 80 -28.00 -9.25 -1.73
N TRP A 81 -27.73 -7.95 -1.90
CA TRP A 81 -26.94 -7.19 -0.95
C TRP A 81 -27.68 -6.98 0.38
N GLU A 82 -28.99 -6.79 0.36
CA GLU A 82 -29.84 -6.72 1.54
C GLU A 82 -29.81 -8.05 2.33
N ASN A 83 -29.87 -9.19 1.64
CA ASN A 83 -29.69 -10.50 2.26
C ASN A 83 -28.30 -10.63 2.93
N ILE A 84 -27.23 -10.14 2.29
CA ILE A 84 -25.89 -10.10 2.88
C ILE A 84 -25.87 -9.23 4.15
N ILE A 85 -26.49 -8.04 4.12
CA ILE A 85 -26.58 -7.15 5.30
C ILE A 85 -27.37 -7.83 6.43
N SER A 86 -28.51 -8.44 6.12
CA SER A 86 -29.34 -9.13 7.11
C SER A 86 -28.59 -10.27 7.80
N LYS A 87 -27.93 -11.14 7.02
CA LYS A 87 -27.07 -12.21 7.55
C LYS A 87 -25.92 -11.68 8.39
N PHE A 88 -25.30 -10.58 7.95
CA PHE A 88 -24.22 -9.94 8.70
C PHE A 88 -24.72 -9.31 10.01
N ALA A 89 -25.91 -8.71 10.04
CA ALA A 89 -26.51 -8.16 11.25
C ALA A 89 -26.82 -9.27 12.28
N THR A 90 -27.32 -10.42 11.84
CA THR A 90 -27.47 -11.61 12.70
C THR A 90 -26.13 -12.05 13.27
N PHE A 91 -25.11 -12.19 12.42
CA PHE A 91 -23.76 -12.53 12.85
C PHE A 91 -23.21 -11.54 13.90
N LEU A 92 -23.45 -10.23 13.76
CA LEU A 92 -23.04 -9.26 14.77
C LEU A 92 -23.74 -9.47 16.11
N ARG A 93 -25.05 -9.77 16.11
CA ARG A 93 -25.78 -10.08 17.36
C ARG A 93 -25.17 -11.31 18.05
N ASP A 94 -24.82 -12.33 17.28
CA ASP A 94 -24.17 -13.54 17.80
C ASP A 94 -22.77 -13.26 18.38
N GLN A 95 -22.10 -12.20 17.93
CA GLN A 95 -20.82 -11.73 18.48
C GLN A 95 -20.98 -10.76 19.66
N GLY A 96 -22.20 -10.56 20.17
CA GLY A 96 -22.47 -9.70 21.32
C GLY A 96 -22.70 -8.22 20.99
N TYR A 97 -22.81 -7.84 19.71
CA TYR A 97 -23.22 -6.49 19.35
C TYR A 97 -24.71 -6.28 19.63
N GLN A 98 -25.03 -5.14 20.26
CA GLN A 98 -26.40 -4.77 20.60
C GLN A 98 -26.92 -3.66 19.69
N GLU A 99 -28.18 -3.79 19.27
CA GLU A 99 -28.88 -2.74 18.55
C GLU A 99 -29.35 -1.67 19.55
N LEU A 100 -28.99 -0.42 19.30
CA LEU A 100 -29.32 0.70 20.17
C LEU A 100 -30.48 1.51 19.59
N ASN A 101 -31.45 1.85 20.45
CA ASN A 101 -32.52 2.77 20.08
C ASN A 101 -32.03 4.23 20.02
N VAL A 102 -32.81 5.10 19.39
CA VAL A 102 -32.44 6.51 19.16
C VAL A 102 -32.22 7.27 20.48
N ALA A 103 -32.98 6.97 21.54
CA ALA A 103 -32.86 7.63 22.83
C ALA A 103 -31.53 7.29 23.53
N SER A 104 -31.16 6.00 23.56
CA SER A 104 -29.88 5.51 24.08
C SER A 104 -28.71 6.10 23.30
N VAL A 105 -28.80 6.16 21.97
CA VAL A 105 -27.78 6.78 21.13
C VAL A 105 -27.63 8.27 21.45
N LYS A 106 -28.73 9.02 21.62
CA LYS A 106 -28.68 10.42 22.02
C LYS A 106 -28.01 10.61 23.38
N LYS A 107 -28.34 9.79 24.37
CA LYS A 107 -27.74 9.83 25.71
C LYS A 107 -26.23 9.58 25.68
N ILE A 108 -25.78 8.58 24.92
CA ILE A 108 -24.35 8.25 24.77
C ILE A 108 -23.61 9.37 24.06
N ILE A 109 -24.16 9.90 22.97
CA ILE A 109 -23.50 10.92 22.15
C ILE A 109 -23.44 12.27 22.89
N TRP A 110 -24.44 12.61 23.71
CA TRP A 110 -24.46 13.86 24.48
C TRP A 110 -23.23 14.02 25.37
N ASN A 111 -22.76 12.92 25.94
CA ASN A 111 -21.62 12.90 26.86
C ASN A 111 -20.26 12.71 26.15
N ARG A 112 -20.21 12.70 24.80
CA ARG A 112 -18.99 12.43 24.03
C ARG A 112 -18.53 13.63 23.23
N SER A 113 -17.21 13.78 23.12
CA SER A 113 -16.54 14.79 22.28
C SER A 113 -16.52 14.44 20.79
N PHE A 114 -16.85 13.19 20.43
CA PHE A 114 -16.92 12.69 19.06
C PHE A 114 -18.20 11.89 18.80
N GLY A 115 -18.59 11.82 17.54
CA GLY A 115 -19.79 11.11 17.10
C GLY A 115 -19.52 9.64 16.78
N PHE A 116 -20.39 9.04 15.98
CA PHE A 116 -20.25 7.67 15.51
C PHE A 116 -19.63 7.59 14.11
N SER A 117 -18.98 6.47 13.81
CA SER A 117 -18.41 6.20 12.50
C SER A 117 -19.37 5.41 11.63
N LYS A 118 -19.53 5.81 10.37
CA LYS A 118 -20.31 5.02 9.41
C LYS A 118 -19.52 3.79 8.99
N VAL A 119 -20.17 2.65 9.09
CA VAL A 119 -19.63 1.35 8.68
C VAL A 119 -20.01 1.05 7.23
N ARG A 120 -19.05 0.53 6.47
CA ARG A 120 -19.24 -0.01 5.12
C ARG A 120 -18.80 -1.47 5.09
N LEU A 121 -19.57 -2.31 4.40
CA LEU A 121 -19.19 -3.70 4.14
C LEU A 121 -18.42 -3.80 2.82
N CYS A 122 -17.29 -4.50 2.84
CA CYS A 122 -16.49 -4.81 1.65
C CYS A 122 -16.38 -6.34 1.49
N PRO A 123 -16.76 -6.90 0.33
CA PRO A 123 -16.64 -8.33 0.09
C PRO A 123 -15.20 -8.86 0.19
N LYS A 124 -15.05 -10.02 0.82
CA LYS A 124 -13.82 -10.82 0.83
C LYS A 124 -14.00 -12.07 -0.04
N GLY A 125 -12.93 -12.86 -0.21
CA GLY A 125 -13.04 -14.17 -0.85
C GLY A 125 -14.00 -15.12 -0.10
N LYS A 126 -14.07 -15.01 1.23
CA LYS A 126 -15.10 -15.62 2.07
C LYS A 126 -15.61 -14.58 3.08
N GLY A 127 -16.91 -14.31 3.05
CA GLY A 127 -17.56 -13.34 3.95
C GLY A 127 -17.32 -11.87 3.58
N VAL A 128 -17.51 -10.98 4.54
CA VAL A 128 -17.40 -9.51 4.38
C VAL A 128 -16.44 -8.90 5.40
N ARG A 129 -15.79 -7.79 5.04
CA ARG A 129 -15.02 -6.94 5.96
C ARG A 129 -15.85 -5.74 6.36
N MET A 130 -15.88 -5.46 7.66
CA MET A 130 -16.39 -4.20 8.19
C MET A 130 -15.32 -3.11 8.08
N LEU A 131 -15.67 -1.96 7.50
CA LEU A 131 -14.79 -0.79 7.38
C LEU A 131 -15.46 0.43 7.99
N ALA A 132 -14.93 0.93 9.11
CA ALA A 132 -15.39 2.16 9.74
C ALA A 132 -14.68 3.39 9.14
N ASN A 133 -15.44 4.42 8.77
CA ASN A 133 -14.86 5.68 8.32
C ASN A 133 -14.60 6.64 9.49
N LEU A 134 -13.38 6.57 10.05
CA LEU A 134 -12.95 7.37 11.20
C LEU A 134 -12.55 8.81 10.86
N LYS A 135 -12.46 9.15 9.56
CA LYS A 135 -12.02 10.48 9.08
C LYS A 135 -13.18 11.44 8.85
N ALA A 136 -14.38 10.93 8.59
CA ALA A 136 -15.56 11.77 8.38
C ALA A 136 -16.09 12.29 9.72
N SER A 137 -16.48 13.56 9.75
CA SER A 137 -17.28 14.11 10.84
C SER A 137 -18.69 13.54 10.82
N ALA A 138 -19.29 13.40 12.00
CA ALA A 138 -20.67 12.96 12.14
C ALA A 138 -21.60 14.18 12.26
N LYS A 139 -22.73 14.11 11.57
CA LYS A 139 -23.82 15.11 11.68
C LYS A 139 -25.07 14.40 12.15
N LEU A 140 -25.63 14.85 13.27
CA LEU A 140 -26.87 14.32 13.83
C LEU A 140 -27.96 15.40 13.81
N PRO A 141 -29.11 15.18 13.16
CA PRO A 141 -30.22 16.12 13.22
C PRO A 141 -30.80 16.17 14.63
N VAL A 142 -31.11 17.37 15.13
CA VAL A 142 -31.67 17.59 16.48
C VAL A 142 -33.03 16.86 16.61
N ASN A 143 -33.85 16.91 15.55
CA ASN A 143 -35.13 16.22 15.42
C ASN A 143 -35.12 15.31 14.17
N PRO A 144 -35.01 13.97 14.31
CA PRO A 144 -35.14 13.07 13.17
C PRO A 144 -36.60 13.09 12.66
N PRO A 145 -36.86 13.20 11.34
CA PRO A 145 -38.21 13.10 10.82
C PRO A 145 -38.78 11.69 11.09
N LEU A 146 -40.01 11.63 11.58
CA LEU A 146 -40.73 10.43 12.02
C LEU A 146 -41.10 9.42 10.91
N GLN A 147 -40.62 9.59 9.67
CA GLN A 147 -40.92 8.64 8.58
C GLN A 147 -39.73 8.43 7.64
N SER A 148 -39.38 7.16 7.42
CA SER A 148 -38.59 6.71 6.29
C SER A 148 -39.45 6.75 5.02
N LYS A 149 -39.42 7.86 4.28
CA LYS A 149 -39.95 7.87 2.90
C LYS A 149 -38.81 7.84 1.89
N GLY A 150 -38.87 6.81 1.05
CA GLY A 150 -38.05 6.66 -0.13
C GLY A 150 -38.25 7.79 -1.14
N LEU A 151 -37.24 7.92 -1.98
CA LEU A 151 -37.14 8.70 -3.22
C LEU A 151 -37.46 10.23 -3.21
N ARG A 152 -36.39 10.97 -3.51
CA ARG A 152 -36.23 12.30 -4.16
C ARG A 152 -36.31 13.58 -3.31
N LYS A 153 -35.26 14.42 -3.51
CA LYS A 153 -35.30 15.80 -4.09
C LYS A 153 -33.88 16.40 -4.02
N VAL A 154 -33.19 16.67 -5.14
CA VAL A 154 -33.23 17.91 -5.94
C VAL A 154 -33.95 19.07 -5.26
N GLY A 155 -33.17 20.04 -4.77
CA GLY A 155 -33.60 21.41 -4.45
C GLY A 155 -34.34 21.61 -3.14
N VAL A 156 -33.96 22.67 -2.43
CA VAL A 156 -34.55 23.26 -1.21
C VAL A 156 -33.95 22.74 0.10
N GLY A 157 -32.90 23.43 0.54
CA GLY A 157 -32.32 23.28 1.86
C GLY A 157 -33.30 23.74 2.95
N ARG A 158 -33.96 22.79 3.61
CA ARG A 158 -34.44 23.02 4.97
C ARG A 158 -33.21 22.96 5.88
N ASN A 159 -32.87 24.09 6.52
CA ASN A 159 -31.84 24.17 7.55
C ASN A 159 -32.30 23.38 8.79
N VAL A 160 -32.19 22.05 8.74
CA VAL A 160 -32.35 21.20 9.92
C VAL A 160 -31.15 21.47 10.81
N LYS A 161 -31.37 22.04 12.01
CA LYS A 161 -30.32 22.18 13.02
C LYS A 161 -29.71 20.80 13.28
N CYS A 162 -28.39 20.69 13.12
CA CYS A 162 -27.64 19.46 13.30
C CYS A 162 -26.52 19.69 14.30
N TYR A 163 -26.30 18.75 15.20
CA TYR A 163 -25.08 18.67 15.98
C TYR A 163 -23.96 18.15 15.09
N ASN A 164 -22.86 18.89 15.04
CA ASN A 164 -21.67 18.51 14.29
C ASN A 164 -20.62 17.99 15.27
N TYR A 165 -20.19 16.76 15.07
CA TYR A 165 -19.12 16.15 15.87
C TYR A 165 -17.83 16.10 15.06
N LYS A 166 -16.70 16.32 15.74
CA LYS A 166 -15.38 16.07 15.17
C LYS A 166 -15.25 14.59 14.78
N SER A 167 -14.38 14.30 13.82
CA SER A 167 -14.08 12.92 13.45
C SER A 167 -13.26 12.24 14.55
N VAL A 168 -13.37 10.92 14.66
CA VAL A 168 -12.62 10.13 15.67
C VAL A 168 -11.13 10.40 15.56
N ASN A 169 -10.60 10.43 14.33
CA ASN A 169 -9.18 10.70 14.11
C ASN A 169 -8.74 12.11 14.54
N GLU A 170 -9.64 13.09 14.53
CA GLU A 170 -9.30 14.44 14.99
C GLU A 170 -9.25 14.51 16.52
N VAL A 171 -10.17 13.80 17.21
CA VAL A 171 -10.18 13.74 18.68
C VAL A 171 -9.03 12.91 19.22
N LEU A 172 -8.71 11.78 18.59
CA LEU A 172 -7.58 10.91 19.00
C LEU A 172 -6.22 11.37 18.46
N LYS A 173 -6.16 12.52 17.78
CA LYS A 173 -4.94 12.99 17.14
C LYS A 173 -3.82 13.24 18.15
N ASP A 174 -4.15 13.88 19.27
CA ASP A 174 -3.16 14.27 20.26
C ASP A 174 -2.66 13.04 21.03
N LEU A 175 -3.56 12.14 21.44
CA LEU A 175 -3.20 10.83 22.00
C LEU A 175 -2.32 10.02 21.03
N HIS A 176 -2.63 10.00 19.73
CA HIS A 176 -1.80 9.32 18.74
C HIS A 176 -0.37 9.91 18.66
N LEU A 177 -0.22 11.22 18.83
CA LEU A 177 1.09 11.87 18.87
C LEU A 177 1.86 11.54 20.15
N VAL A 178 1.18 11.53 21.31
CA VAL A 178 1.76 11.12 22.60
C VAL A 178 2.24 9.67 22.55
N LEU A 179 1.40 8.73 22.11
CA LEU A 179 1.80 7.33 21.96
C LEU A 179 2.98 7.16 21.01
N LYS A 180 3.03 7.94 19.92
CA LYS A 180 4.17 7.92 19.00
C LYS A 180 5.46 8.46 19.64
N HIS A 181 5.34 9.41 20.57
CA HIS A 181 6.47 9.92 21.34
C HIS A 181 7.01 8.86 22.31
N ILE A 182 6.12 8.19 23.05
CA ILE A 182 6.48 7.09 23.96
C ILE A 182 7.20 5.97 23.21
N VAL A 183 6.71 5.58 22.02
CA VAL A 183 7.40 4.57 21.17
C VAL A 183 8.86 4.94 20.86
N VAL A 184 9.19 6.23 20.79
CA VAL A 184 10.54 6.71 20.50
C VAL A 184 11.41 6.81 21.75
N ASN A 185 10.83 7.29 22.86
CA ASN A 185 11.57 7.56 24.10
C ASN A 185 11.66 6.36 25.04
N GLU A 186 10.64 5.50 25.05
CA GLU A 186 10.51 4.32 25.90
C GLU A 186 10.34 3.07 25.03
N PRO A 187 11.42 2.61 24.38
CA PRO A 187 11.36 1.47 23.49
C PRO A 187 11.03 0.14 24.19
N GLU A 188 11.19 0.05 25.52
CA GLU A 188 10.85 -1.15 26.29
C GLU A 188 9.34 -1.36 26.41
N SER A 189 8.55 -0.28 26.47
CA SER A 189 7.09 -0.33 26.62
C SER A 189 6.37 -0.63 25.30
N LEU A 190 6.62 0.19 24.26
CA LEU A 190 5.90 0.10 22.96
C LEU A 190 6.83 -0.02 21.74
N GLY A 191 8.15 -0.09 21.95
CA GLY A 191 9.15 0.02 20.88
C GLY A 191 9.21 -1.16 19.91
N SER A 192 8.54 -2.28 20.20
CA SER A 192 8.43 -3.42 19.28
C SER A 192 7.56 -3.12 18.04
N SER A 193 6.83 -2.01 18.05
CA SER A 193 5.95 -1.60 16.94
C SER A 193 6.72 -1.00 15.77
N VAL A 194 6.31 -1.36 14.55
CA VAL A 194 6.90 -0.89 13.29
C VAL A 194 5.78 -0.41 12.36
N PHE A 195 5.84 0.85 11.90
CA PHE A 195 4.78 1.44 11.09
C PHE A 195 5.10 1.54 9.60
N ASP A 196 6.38 1.50 9.23
CA ASP A 196 6.81 1.49 7.84
C ASP A 196 8.11 0.68 7.62
N TYR A 197 8.56 0.61 6.37
CA TYR A 197 9.81 -0.09 6.03
C TYR A 197 11.06 0.58 6.61
N ASN A 198 11.03 1.87 6.93
CA ASN A 198 12.16 2.55 7.53
C ASN A 198 12.29 2.13 9.01
N ASP A 199 11.19 2.07 9.73
CA ASP A 199 11.15 1.60 11.12
C ASP A 199 11.53 0.11 11.19
N ALA A 200 11.02 -0.70 10.26
CA ALA A 200 11.42 -2.11 10.13
C ALA A 200 12.92 -2.22 9.92
N TYR A 201 13.47 -1.34 9.06
CA TYR A 201 14.88 -1.37 8.72
C TYR A 201 15.76 -0.98 9.91
N LYS A 202 15.39 0.07 10.67
CA LYS A 202 16.11 0.48 11.88
C LYS A 202 16.19 -0.62 12.93
N ARG A 203 15.12 -1.42 13.08
CA ARG A 203 15.09 -2.53 14.05
C ARG A 203 15.88 -3.75 13.56
N LEU A 204 15.90 -4.00 12.26
CA LEU A 204 16.58 -5.15 11.69
C LEU A 204 18.09 -4.95 11.58
N LEU A 205 18.55 -3.71 11.33
CA LEU A 205 19.96 -3.42 11.09
C LEU A 205 20.92 -3.87 12.22
N PRO A 206 20.68 -3.57 13.51
CA PRO A 206 21.57 -4.00 14.59
C PRO A 206 21.72 -5.52 14.66
N PHE A 207 20.63 -6.25 14.45
CA PHE A 207 20.63 -7.72 14.42
C PHE A 207 21.45 -8.25 13.24
N LEU A 208 21.27 -7.70 12.04
CA LEU A 208 22.04 -8.12 10.86
C LEU A 208 23.52 -7.77 10.98
N SER A 209 23.85 -6.59 11.52
CA SER A 209 25.23 -6.18 11.77
C SER A 209 25.94 -7.11 12.75
N LEU A 210 25.27 -7.50 13.85
CA LEU A 210 25.81 -8.46 14.81
C LEU A 210 26.11 -9.83 14.18
N LEU A 211 25.22 -10.31 13.31
CA LEU A 211 25.41 -11.57 12.60
C LEU A 211 26.57 -11.53 11.61
N GLN A 212 26.89 -10.36 11.06
CA GLN A 212 27.97 -10.18 10.11
C GLN A 212 29.34 -9.96 10.77
N SER A 213 29.39 -9.27 11.92
CA SER A 213 30.64 -8.98 12.61
C SER A 213 31.06 -10.05 13.62
N GLY A 214 30.11 -10.83 14.15
CA GLY A 214 30.35 -11.75 15.27
C GLY A 214 30.79 -13.17 14.90
N PHE A 215 30.70 -13.58 13.62
CA PHE A 215 30.90 -14.99 13.24
C PHE A 215 31.69 -15.15 11.93
N SER A 216 32.71 -16.03 11.95
CA SER A 216 33.50 -16.39 10.75
C SER A 216 32.68 -17.14 9.70
N VAL A 217 31.63 -17.85 10.13
CA VAL A 217 30.63 -18.50 9.27
C VAL A 217 29.26 -17.98 9.69
N LYS A 218 28.47 -17.46 8.75
CA LYS A 218 27.12 -16.94 9.05
C LYS A 218 26.28 -18.03 9.74
N PRO A 219 25.80 -17.81 10.97
CA PRO A 219 25.01 -18.80 11.66
C PRO A 219 23.62 -18.94 11.02
N GLY A 220 23.07 -20.15 11.06
CA GLY A 220 21.69 -20.38 10.64
C GLY A 220 20.72 -19.61 11.55
N VAL A 221 19.79 -18.87 10.97
CA VAL A 221 18.79 -18.09 11.71
C VAL A 221 17.43 -18.78 11.61
N PHE A 222 16.69 -18.79 12.72
CA PHE A 222 15.29 -19.24 12.74
C PHE A 222 14.36 -18.04 12.67
N ILE A 223 13.45 -18.05 11.70
CA ILE A 223 12.51 -16.96 11.45
C ILE A 223 11.10 -17.51 11.57
N ILE A 224 10.27 -16.83 12.34
CA ILE A 224 8.84 -17.11 12.47
C ILE A 224 8.06 -15.87 12.06
N VAL A 225 7.11 -16.05 11.16
CA VAL A 225 6.18 -15.02 10.71
C VAL A 225 4.76 -15.48 11.03
N SER A 226 3.98 -14.62 11.69
CA SER A 226 2.58 -14.91 12.04
C SER A 226 1.70 -13.71 11.71
N ASP A 227 0.40 -13.96 11.55
CA ASP A 227 -0.63 -12.93 11.38
C ASP A 227 -1.57 -13.03 12.57
N VAL A 228 -1.85 -11.93 13.26
CA VAL A 228 -2.90 -11.91 14.30
C VAL A 228 -4.26 -12.05 13.62
N GLU A 229 -5.10 -12.95 14.12
CA GLU A 229 -6.44 -13.16 13.61
C GLU A 229 -7.38 -12.06 14.13
N LYS A 230 -8.05 -11.36 13.21
CA LYS A 230 -9.06 -10.33 13.53
C LYS A 230 -8.63 -9.32 14.60
N ALA A 231 -7.39 -8.85 14.53
CA ALA A 231 -6.76 -8.00 15.57
C ALA A 231 -7.58 -6.79 16.06
N PHE A 232 -8.44 -6.20 15.23
CA PHE A 232 -9.33 -5.10 15.64
C PHE A 232 -10.62 -5.56 16.32
N ASP A 233 -11.12 -6.74 15.95
CA ASP A 233 -12.39 -7.26 16.44
C ASP A 233 -12.20 -8.02 17.76
N SER A 234 -10.99 -8.46 18.06
CA SER A 234 -10.65 -9.26 19.25
C SER A 234 -10.10 -8.43 20.41
N VAL A 235 -10.02 -7.11 20.30
CA VAL A 235 -9.47 -6.26 21.38
C VAL A 235 -10.37 -6.30 22.60
N ASP A 236 -9.81 -6.76 23.72
CA ASP A 236 -10.41 -6.63 25.05
C ASP A 236 -10.29 -5.16 25.50
N GLN A 237 -11.43 -4.49 25.67
CA GLN A 237 -11.46 -3.06 25.95
C GLN A 237 -10.95 -2.74 27.36
N ASP A 238 -11.29 -3.56 28.35
CA ASP A 238 -10.89 -3.32 29.73
C ASP A 238 -9.38 -3.50 29.89
N LYS A 239 -8.82 -4.51 29.22
CA LYS A 239 -7.35 -4.69 29.18
C LYS A 239 -6.64 -3.64 28.35
N LEU A 240 -7.26 -3.13 27.29
CA LEU A 240 -6.69 -2.01 26.56
C LEU A 240 -6.58 -0.78 27.47
N LEU A 241 -7.61 -0.51 28.27
CA LEU A 241 -7.58 0.59 29.24
C LEU A 241 -6.50 0.34 30.31
N SER A 242 -6.39 -0.86 30.86
CA SER A 242 -5.33 -1.17 31.84
C SER A 242 -3.92 -0.97 31.25
N VAL A 243 -3.70 -1.39 30.00
CA VAL A 243 -2.41 -1.16 29.30
C VAL A 243 -2.16 0.31 29.08
N LEU A 244 -3.20 1.15 28.88
CA LEU A 244 -3.03 2.60 28.78
C LEU A 244 -2.71 3.23 30.13
N ASP A 245 -3.31 2.72 31.21
CA ASP A 245 -3.03 3.17 32.58
C ASP A 245 -1.58 2.84 32.96
N ASP A 246 -1.07 1.65 32.58
CA ASP A 246 0.32 1.22 32.80
C ASP A 246 1.36 2.12 32.09
N LEU A 247 0.96 2.92 31.10
CA LEU A 247 1.86 3.84 30.39
C LEU A 247 2.11 5.14 31.15
N ASN A 248 1.49 5.35 32.32
CA ASN A 248 1.64 6.53 33.18
C ASN A 248 1.64 7.85 32.39
N LEU A 249 0.63 8.04 31.53
CA LEU A 249 0.54 9.23 30.68
C LEU A 249 0.46 10.51 31.54
N GLU A 250 1.29 11.51 31.21
CA GLU A 250 1.26 12.81 31.88
C GLU A 250 -0.07 13.55 31.58
N GLU A 251 -0.53 14.38 32.52
CA GLU A 251 -1.76 15.16 32.37
C GLU A 251 -1.66 16.20 31.24
N GLU A 252 -0.46 16.74 31.00
CA GLU A 252 -0.21 17.77 29.99
C GLU A 252 1.01 17.47 29.12
N TYR A 253 0.84 17.45 27.79
CA TYR A 253 1.92 17.35 26.81
C TYR A 253 1.99 18.61 25.92
N PHE A 254 3.16 19.23 25.81
CA PHE A 254 3.38 20.44 25.00
C PHE A 254 3.66 20.12 23.52
N LEU A 255 2.60 20.03 22.70
CA LEU A 255 2.72 19.78 21.25
C LEU A 255 3.12 21.05 20.47
N SER A 256 4.32 21.04 19.88
CA SER A 256 4.78 22.09 18.97
C SER A 256 4.42 21.78 17.50
N LYS A 257 3.85 22.78 16.82
CA LYS A 257 3.50 22.70 15.40
C LYS A 257 4.64 23.25 14.56
N VAL A 258 5.42 22.35 13.94
CA VAL A 258 6.52 22.76 13.06
C VAL A 258 6.05 22.79 11.61
N VAL A 259 5.92 23.99 11.06
CA VAL A 259 5.58 24.20 9.64
C VAL A 259 6.87 24.16 8.82
N GLN A 260 7.22 23.00 8.28
CA GLN A 260 8.38 22.88 7.40
C GLN A 260 8.01 23.34 5.98
N VAL A 261 8.49 24.49 5.53
CA VAL A 261 8.30 24.96 4.15
C VAL A 261 9.33 24.27 3.24
N VAL A 262 8.90 23.25 2.50
CA VAL A 262 9.77 22.60 1.51
C VAL A 262 9.60 23.31 0.17
N CYS A 263 10.49 24.27 -0.09
CA CYS A 263 10.55 24.97 -1.36
C CYS A 263 11.31 24.11 -2.40
N THR A 264 10.65 23.80 -3.51
CA THR A 264 11.32 23.22 -4.69
C THR A 264 11.16 24.20 -5.85
N LYS A 265 12.10 24.23 -6.81
CA LYS A 265 12.12 25.15 -7.98
C LYS A 265 10.80 25.24 -8.80
N LYS A 266 9.79 24.39 -8.54
CA LYS A 266 8.49 24.36 -9.24
C LYS A 266 7.26 24.17 -8.33
N SER A 267 7.42 24.11 -7.00
CA SER A 267 6.28 24.07 -6.08
C SER A 267 6.68 24.38 -4.64
N LEU A 268 5.88 25.21 -3.98
CA LEU A 268 5.83 25.33 -2.53
C LEU A 268 5.03 24.13 -2.00
N ARG A 269 5.61 23.35 -1.09
CA ARG A 269 4.85 22.37 -0.31
C ARG A 269 5.00 22.74 1.16
N ILE A 270 3.87 22.81 1.85
CA ILE A 270 3.81 22.98 3.30
C ILE A 270 3.35 21.63 3.88
N PRO A 271 4.24 20.62 4.02
CA PRO A 271 3.95 19.49 4.89
C PRO A 271 3.73 19.99 6.32
N GLN A 272 2.53 19.75 6.85
CA GLN A 272 2.26 19.94 8.27
C GLN A 272 2.84 18.73 9.02
N ASN A 273 3.94 18.95 9.73
CA ASN A 273 4.50 17.95 10.63
C ASN A 273 4.32 18.46 12.07
N TRP A 274 3.99 17.56 12.99
CA TRP A 274 3.90 17.84 14.41
C TRP A 274 5.10 17.20 15.09
N THR A 275 5.78 17.93 15.96
CA THR A 275 6.95 17.45 16.71
C THR A 275 6.90 18.06 18.09
N LEU A 276 6.88 17.22 19.12
CA LEU A 276 7.02 17.64 20.51
C LEU A 276 8.39 18.32 20.68
N VAL A 277 8.44 19.45 21.40
CA VAL A 277 9.70 20.11 21.78
C VAL A 277 9.92 19.81 23.25
N SER A 278 10.99 19.10 23.58
CA SER A 278 11.43 18.89 24.96
C SER A 278 12.22 20.11 25.45
N LYS A 279 12.14 20.38 26.76
CA LYS A 279 13.16 21.18 27.47
C LYS A 279 14.43 20.33 27.64
N GLU A 280 15.59 20.98 27.61
CA GLU A 280 16.94 20.41 27.50
C GLU A 280 17.41 19.65 28.76
N ASN A 281 18.21 18.59 28.59
CA ASN A 281 19.66 18.57 28.86
C ASN A 281 20.34 17.21 28.52
N ALA A 282 21.66 17.26 28.32
CA ALA A 282 22.53 16.26 27.68
C ALA A 282 23.22 15.28 28.69
N PRO A 283 24.24 14.50 28.26
CA PRO A 283 24.30 13.04 28.26
C PRO A 283 24.92 12.41 29.53
N ASP A 284 24.71 11.10 29.74
CA ASP A 284 25.75 10.25 30.35
C ASP A 284 25.64 8.78 29.93
N SER A 285 26.80 8.19 29.71
CA SER A 285 27.04 6.84 29.20
C SER A 285 26.95 5.78 30.30
N ALA A 286 26.39 4.61 29.99
CA ALA A 286 26.90 3.35 30.54
C ALA A 286 26.59 2.18 29.60
N ASN A 287 27.67 1.52 29.17
CA ASN A 287 27.65 0.34 28.32
C ASN A 287 27.08 -0.88 29.05
N ALA A 288 26.34 -1.72 28.32
CA ALA A 288 26.26 -3.14 28.61
C ALA A 288 26.33 -3.92 27.28
N ARG A 289 27.54 -4.36 26.92
CA ARG A 289 27.74 -5.41 25.92
C ARG A 289 27.65 -6.75 26.64
N SER A 290 26.82 -7.66 26.16
CA SER A 290 26.94 -9.08 26.47
C SER A 290 27.30 -9.83 25.20
N CYS A 291 28.55 -10.30 25.15
CA CYS A 291 28.96 -11.39 24.26
C CYS A 291 28.73 -12.70 25.03
N LEU A 292 28.17 -13.72 24.37
CA LEU A 292 28.18 -15.08 24.88
C LEU A 292 29.12 -15.94 24.02
N PRO A 293 29.97 -16.80 24.62
CA PRO A 293 30.93 -17.59 23.89
C PRO A 293 30.31 -18.84 23.24
N THR A 294 31.06 -19.33 22.26
CA THR A 294 30.86 -20.44 21.34
C THR A 294 30.76 -21.82 22.00
N GLY A 295 29.92 -22.71 21.42
CA GLY A 295 29.91 -24.14 21.71
C GLY A 295 28.81 -24.90 20.97
N SER A 296 29.18 -25.98 20.28
CA SER A 296 28.41 -26.81 19.30
C SER A 296 27.02 -27.32 19.75
N LEU A 297 26.66 -27.26 21.04
CA LEU A 297 25.32 -27.62 21.57
C LEU A 297 24.26 -26.52 21.35
N HIS A 298 24.66 -25.31 20.97
CA HIS A 298 23.79 -24.14 20.89
C HIS A 298 22.69 -24.27 19.82
N GLY A 299 22.96 -24.93 18.68
CA GLY A 299 21.98 -25.06 17.60
C GLY A 299 20.73 -25.87 17.98
N ILE A 300 20.89 -26.92 18.79
CA ILE A 300 19.77 -27.76 19.27
C ILE A 300 18.95 -27.00 20.31
N LEU A 301 19.62 -26.34 21.27
CA LEU A 301 18.98 -25.50 22.29
C LEU A 301 18.20 -24.34 21.67
N VAL A 302 18.79 -23.64 20.70
CA VAL A 302 18.14 -22.53 19.99
C VAL A 302 16.96 -23.05 19.14
N LYS A 303 17.08 -24.22 18.49
CA LYS A 303 15.95 -24.84 17.78
C LYS A 303 14.81 -25.22 18.73
N GLN A 304 15.12 -25.73 19.92
CA GLN A 304 14.12 -26.00 20.96
C GLN A 304 13.47 -24.72 21.47
N GLN A 305 14.24 -23.65 21.68
CA GLN A 305 13.70 -22.33 22.05
C GLN A 305 12.78 -21.76 20.97
N ALA A 306 13.20 -21.81 19.70
CA ALA A 306 12.38 -21.37 18.57
C ALA A 306 11.09 -22.21 18.45
N SER A 307 11.17 -23.52 18.69
CA SER A 307 10.00 -24.40 18.72
C SER A 307 9.05 -24.07 19.88
N ARG A 308 9.58 -23.83 21.09
CA ARG A 308 8.78 -23.40 22.24
C ARG A 308 8.13 -22.03 22.01
N PHE A 309 8.86 -21.10 21.42
CA PHE A 309 8.34 -19.79 21.04
C PHE A 309 7.23 -19.92 20.01
N PHE A 310 7.41 -20.75 18.98
CA PHE A 310 6.36 -21.07 18.03
C PHE A 310 5.12 -21.67 18.71
N SER A 311 5.27 -22.65 19.60
CA SER A 311 4.14 -23.24 20.33
C SER A 311 3.39 -22.20 21.17
N ARG A 312 4.12 -21.25 21.79
CA ARG A 312 3.51 -20.12 22.51
C ARG A 312 2.74 -19.20 21.56
N LEU A 313 3.31 -18.86 20.40
CA LEU A 313 2.62 -18.06 19.37
C LEU A 313 1.37 -18.78 18.84
N GLN A 314 1.48 -20.07 18.54
CA GLN A 314 0.36 -20.88 18.03
C GLN A 314 -0.80 -20.97 19.03
N ARG A 315 -0.49 -20.98 20.34
CA ARG A 315 -1.49 -20.91 21.41
C ARG A 315 -2.21 -19.55 21.48
N GLY A 316 -1.58 -18.49 20.96
CA GLY A 316 -2.02 -17.13 21.12
C GLY A 316 -1.76 -16.56 22.51
N PHE A 317 -2.02 -15.27 22.66
CA PHE A 317 -1.96 -14.55 23.93
C PHE A 317 -3.38 -14.39 24.47
N ARG A 318 -3.94 -15.49 25.01
CA ARG A 318 -5.33 -15.57 25.50
C ARG A 318 -5.65 -14.52 26.57
N ALA A 319 -4.66 -14.16 27.38
CA ALA A 319 -4.78 -13.08 28.35
C ALA A 319 -5.22 -11.76 27.68
N TYR A 320 -4.87 -11.52 26.42
CA TYR A 320 -5.24 -10.30 25.68
C TYR A 320 -6.25 -10.55 24.56
N ASN A 321 -6.94 -11.70 24.58
CA ASN A 321 -7.85 -12.13 23.51
C ASN A 321 -7.19 -12.06 22.11
N CYS A 322 -5.90 -12.39 22.05
CA CYS A 322 -5.08 -12.30 20.85
C CYS A 322 -4.80 -13.70 20.31
N ASP A 323 -5.57 -14.09 19.30
CA ASP A 323 -5.39 -15.35 18.58
C ASP A 323 -4.58 -15.16 17.31
N MET A 324 -3.81 -16.19 16.94
CA MET A 324 -3.01 -16.19 15.74
C MET A 324 -3.69 -16.95 14.60
N ASN A 325 -3.58 -16.40 13.39
CA ASN A 325 -4.13 -17.00 12.19
C ASN A 325 -3.33 -18.25 11.79
N LYS A 326 -3.90 -19.42 12.08
CA LYS A 326 -3.29 -20.73 11.84
C LYS A 326 -2.89 -20.97 10.38
N LYS A 327 -3.56 -20.34 9.41
CA LYS A 327 -3.26 -20.48 7.98
C LYS A 327 -2.20 -19.53 7.48
N LYS A 328 -1.73 -18.59 8.31
CA LYS A 328 -0.76 -17.56 7.90
C LYS A 328 0.50 -17.61 8.73
N PHE A 329 0.89 -18.80 9.18
CA PHE A 329 2.20 -19.02 9.74
C PHE A 329 3.25 -19.18 8.64
N GLY A 330 4.45 -18.71 8.95
CA GLY A 330 5.64 -18.79 8.13
C GLY A 330 6.82 -19.21 8.99
N MET A 331 7.54 -20.26 8.60
CA MET A 331 8.80 -20.63 9.24
C MET A 331 9.80 -21.19 8.23
N ASN A 332 11.09 -21.10 8.54
CA ASN A 332 12.19 -21.65 7.74
C ASN A 332 12.82 -22.91 8.34
N PHE A 333 12.20 -23.51 9.37
CA PHE A 333 12.66 -24.74 10.00
C PHE A 333 11.48 -25.67 10.27
N GLN A 334 11.77 -26.97 10.41
CA GLN A 334 10.77 -27.98 10.73
C GLN A 334 10.67 -28.20 12.24
N ILE A 335 9.44 -28.38 12.72
CA ILE A 335 9.12 -28.72 14.10
C ILE A 335 8.60 -30.16 14.09
N ASN A 336 9.33 -31.07 14.75
CA ASN A 336 9.09 -32.52 14.69
C ASN A 336 7.70 -32.95 15.21
N THR A 337 6.98 -32.09 15.94
CA THR A 337 5.65 -32.39 16.49
C THR A 337 4.49 -32.15 15.52
N ILE A 338 4.68 -31.48 14.37
CA ILE A 338 3.59 -31.24 13.39
C ILE A 338 4.12 -31.31 11.94
N PRO A 339 4.17 -32.50 11.32
CA PRO A 339 4.68 -32.69 9.95
C PRO A 339 3.88 -31.94 8.87
N ASP A 340 2.58 -31.71 9.09
CA ASP A 340 1.64 -31.22 8.07
C ASP A 340 1.39 -29.70 8.07
N LEU A 341 2.12 -28.92 8.86
CA LEU A 341 1.97 -27.46 8.83
C LEU A 341 2.65 -26.86 7.59
N ARG A 342 2.01 -26.99 6.42
CA ARG A 342 2.45 -26.29 5.21
C ARG A 342 2.46 -24.78 5.48
N SER A 343 3.66 -24.22 5.48
CA SER A 343 3.92 -22.81 5.69
C SER A 343 3.46 -22.01 4.47
N ASP A 344 2.22 -21.52 4.50
CA ASP A 344 1.61 -20.69 3.43
C ASP A 344 2.39 -19.41 3.13
N ARG A 345 3.38 -19.04 3.95
CA ARG A 345 4.27 -17.89 3.76
C ARG A 345 5.66 -18.23 3.25
N LEU A 346 6.11 -19.48 3.37
CA LEU A 346 7.34 -19.93 2.73
C LEU A 346 7.14 -19.91 1.22
N TYR A 347 8.12 -19.42 0.49
CA TYR A 347 8.14 -19.40 -0.96
C TYR A 347 9.46 -19.98 -1.42
N VAL A 348 9.40 -21.14 -2.08
CA VAL A 348 10.58 -21.84 -2.58
C VAL A 348 10.61 -21.67 -4.09
N VAL A 349 11.73 -21.16 -4.60
CA VAL A 349 11.98 -21.00 -6.03
C VAL A 349 12.46 -22.35 -6.61
N GLU A 350 12.37 -22.51 -7.93
CA GLU A 350 12.76 -23.74 -8.64
C GLU A 350 14.20 -24.19 -8.38
N ASP A 351 15.09 -23.26 -8.00
CA ASP A 351 16.48 -23.53 -7.62
C ASP A 351 16.65 -23.99 -6.16
N GLY A 352 15.56 -24.17 -5.41
CA GLY A 352 15.57 -24.54 -4.00
C GLY A 352 15.76 -23.36 -3.04
N THR A 353 15.98 -22.14 -3.53
CA THR A 353 16.11 -20.96 -2.68
C THR A 353 14.78 -20.67 -1.98
N SER A 354 14.82 -20.53 -0.66
CA SER A 354 13.63 -20.31 0.15
C SER A 354 13.55 -18.88 0.70
N PHE A 355 12.36 -18.30 0.62
CA PHE A 355 12.04 -16.95 1.07
C PHE A 355 10.84 -16.97 2.02
N LEU A 356 10.90 -16.18 3.09
CA LEU A 356 9.73 -15.90 3.92
C LEU A 356 9.07 -14.59 3.51
N ARG A 357 7.74 -14.65 3.35
CA ARG A 357 6.90 -13.50 3.03
C ARG A 357 6.48 -12.74 4.28
N TRP A 358 6.96 -11.49 4.39
CA TRP A 358 6.58 -10.59 5.46
C TRP A 358 6.31 -9.18 4.93
N SER A 359 5.09 -8.67 5.13
CA SER A 359 4.71 -7.27 4.83
C SER A 359 5.10 -6.76 3.43
N GLY A 360 5.05 -7.62 2.41
CA GLY A 360 5.41 -7.28 1.02
C GLY A 360 6.92 -7.33 0.72
N LEU A 361 7.69 -7.93 1.61
CA LEU A 361 9.10 -8.27 1.49
C LEU A 361 9.27 -9.79 1.40
N PHE A 362 10.30 -10.19 0.68
CA PHE A 362 10.91 -11.51 0.74
C PHE A 362 12.19 -11.41 1.56
N ILE A 363 12.30 -12.25 2.56
CA ILE A 363 13.52 -12.41 3.35
C ILE A 363 14.11 -13.76 2.95
N ASN A 364 15.32 -13.76 2.39
CA ASN A 364 16.01 -15.00 2.06
C ASN A 364 16.32 -15.76 3.36
N CYS A 365 15.89 -17.02 3.44
CA CYS A 365 16.00 -17.79 4.67
C CYS A 365 17.44 -18.17 5.04
N SER A 366 18.36 -18.13 4.06
CA SER A 366 19.77 -18.47 4.24
C SER A 366 20.64 -17.22 4.34
N THR A 367 20.44 -16.23 3.46
CA THR A 367 21.31 -15.05 3.37
C THR A 367 20.80 -13.84 4.15
N LEU A 368 19.51 -13.84 4.54
CA LEU A 368 18.77 -12.72 5.13
C LEU A 368 18.65 -11.47 4.24
N GLU A 369 19.05 -11.58 2.98
CA GLU A 369 18.91 -10.52 2.00
C GLU A 369 17.43 -10.24 1.70
N ILE A 370 17.14 -8.98 1.37
CA ILE A 370 15.77 -8.47 1.32
C ILE A 370 15.41 -8.15 -0.12
N GLN A 371 14.34 -8.77 -0.58
CA GLN A 371 13.76 -8.55 -1.90
C GLN A 371 12.32 -8.07 -1.81
N ALA A 372 11.83 -7.47 -2.88
CA ALA A 372 10.42 -7.09 -3.00
C ALA A 372 9.54 -8.31 -3.29
N ASP A 373 8.46 -8.51 -2.53
CA ASP A 373 7.47 -9.56 -2.82
C ASP A 373 6.52 -9.12 -3.95
N TYR A 374 6.58 -9.84 -5.08
CA TYR A 374 5.71 -9.65 -6.24
C TYR A 374 4.61 -10.73 -6.38
N THR A 375 4.53 -11.74 -5.49
CA THR A 375 3.50 -12.81 -5.52
C THR A 375 2.09 -12.25 -5.49
N ARG A 376 1.93 -11.10 -4.84
CA ARG A 376 0.65 -10.40 -4.73
C ARG A 376 0.01 -9.99 -6.05
N TYR A 377 0.71 -10.12 -7.19
CA TYR A 377 0.23 -9.76 -8.53
C TYR A 377 -0.16 -10.97 -9.40
N LEU A 378 -0.06 -12.22 -8.89
CA LEU A 378 -0.25 -13.43 -9.71
C LEU A 378 -1.72 -13.75 -10.00
N ASN A 379 -2.64 -13.40 -9.09
CA ASN A 379 -4.01 -13.91 -9.12
C ASN A 379 -5.01 -13.04 -9.87
N PHE A 380 -4.58 -11.92 -10.44
CA PHE A 380 -5.45 -11.00 -11.17
C PHE A 380 -4.67 -10.27 -12.27
N PRO A 381 -5.34 -9.75 -13.31
CA PRO A 381 -4.70 -8.93 -14.33
C PRO A 381 -4.02 -7.70 -13.71
N LEU A 382 -2.80 -7.39 -14.13
CA LEU A 382 -2.06 -6.24 -13.59
C LEU A 382 -2.82 -4.91 -13.80
N SER A 383 -3.62 -4.82 -14.85
CA SER A 383 -4.51 -3.69 -15.12
C SER A 383 -5.46 -3.41 -13.95
N SER A 384 -5.96 -4.41 -13.23
CA SER A 384 -6.85 -4.24 -12.06
C SER A 384 -6.19 -3.48 -10.90
N THR A 385 -4.85 -3.35 -10.91
CA THR A 385 -4.10 -2.57 -9.88
C THR A 385 -3.99 -1.08 -10.19
N LEU A 386 -4.41 -0.66 -11.39
CA LEU A 386 -4.14 0.67 -11.92
C LEU A 386 -5.40 1.51 -11.98
N THR A 387 -5.22 2.82 -11.94
CA THR A 387 -6.26 3.80 -12.24
C THR A 387 -5.71 4.72 -13.31
N VAL A 388 -6.40 4.83 -14.44
CA VAL A 388 -5.99 5.66 -15.56
C VAL A 388 -6.61 7.05 -15.45
N GLY A 389 -5.78 8.10 -15.47
CA GLY A 389 -6.24 9.48 -15.40
C GLY A 389 -6.70 9.99 -16.76
N TRP A 390 -8.02 10.15 -16.92
CA TRP A 390 -8.65 10.50 -18.20
C TRP A 390 -8.93 12.01 -18.41
N LEU A 391 -9.08 12.78 -17.33
CA LEU A 391 -9.72 14.10 -17.36
C LEU A 391 -8.84 15.27 -17.82
N ASN A 392 -7.56 15.25 -17.45
CA ASN A 392 -6.71 16.44 -17.55
C ASN A 392 -5.72 16.33 -18.71
N LYS A 393 -4.44 16.24 -18.36
CA LYS A 393 -3.30 16.11 -19.25
C LYS A 393 -2.82 14.65 -19.14
N PRO A 394 -3.34 13.71 -19.95
CA PRO A 394 -3.07 12.27 -19.78
C PRO A 394 -1.57 11.96 -19.86
N GLY A 395 -0.80 12.73 -20.63
CA GLY A 395 0.65 12.59 -20.66
C GLY A 395 1.34 13.04 -19.35
N ARG A 396 0.85 14.09 -18.70
CA ARG A 396 1.37 14.49 -17.37
C ARG A 396 1.02 13.44 -16.33
N ASP A 397 -0.20 12.91 -16.35
CA ASP A 397 -0.64 11.87 -15.42
C ASP A 397 0.19 10.60 -15.58
N LEU A 398 0.41 10.13 -16.82
CA LEU A 398 1.29 8.99 -17.09
C LEU A 398 2.67 9.17 -16.44
N LYS A 399 3.31 10.33 -16.64
CA LYS A 399 4.63 10.62 -16.06
C LYS A 399 4.60 10.58 -14.52
N VAL A 400 3.54 11.06 -13.90
CA VAL A 400 3.35 11.00 -12.44
C VAL A 400 3.11 9.57 -11.98
N LYS A 401 2.29 8.80 -12.70
CA LYS A 401 1.98 7.40 -12.43
C LYS A 401 3.21 6.51 -12.48
N LEU A 402 4.07 6.65 -13.48
CA LEU A 402 5.34 5.91 -13.56
C LEU A 402 6.23 6.17 -12.33
N CYS A 403 6.33 7.41 -11.88
CA CYS A 403 7.06 7.74 -10.64
C CYS A 403 6.37 7.11 -9.41
N GLY A 404 5.03 7.16 -9.37
CA GLY A 404 4.22 6.56 -8.32
C GLY A 404 4.34 5.03 -8.25
N TYR A 405 4.55 4.34 -9.38
CA TYR A 405 4.76 2.90 -9.42
C TYR A 405 6.11 2.47 -8.83
N LEU A 406 7.14 3.30 -8.97
CA LEU A 406 8.49 3.05 -8.47
C LEU A 406 8.65 3.43 -6.99
N ARG A 407 7.94 4.46 -6.52
CA ARG A 407 8.07 5.02 -5.16
C ARG A 407 8.02 3.97 -4.03
N PRO A 408 7.10 2.98 -4.03
CA PRO A 408 7.02 1.98 -2.96
C PRO A 408 8.25 1.08 -2.85
N LYS A 409 9.07 0.99 -3.89
CA LYS A 409 10.30 0.19 -3.90
C LYS A 409 11.54 1.03 -3.64
N CYS A 410 11.44 2.35 -3.52
CA CYS A 410 12.58 3.23 -3.29
C CYS A 410 12.93 3.37 -1.79
N HIS A 411 12.91 2.29 -1.00
CA HIS A 411 13.27 2.34 0.44
C HIS A 411 14.70 1.83 0.67
N PRO A 412 15.45 2.37 1.65
CA PRO A 412 16.85 1.99 1.90
C PRO A 412 17.08 0.50 2.09
N ILE A 413 16.13 -0.19 2.73
CA ILE A 413 16.16 -1.64 3.01
C ILE A 413 16.43 -2.52 1.77
N PHE A 414 16.12 -2.05 0.55
CA PHE A 414 16.34 -2.80 -0.70
C PHE A 414 17.71 -2.56 -1.33
N TYR A 415 18.41 -1.49 -0.94
CA TYR A 415 19.59 -0.99 -1.65
C TYR A 415 20.80 -0.75 -0.76
N ASP A 416 20.68 -1.01 0.54
CA ASP A 416 21.81 -0.96 1.44
C ASP A 416 22.71 -2.18 1.23
N SER A 417 23.96 -1.89 0.88
CA SER A 417 25.03 -2.87 0.61
C SER A 417 25.54 -3.50 1.90
N ASN A 418 25.24 -2.91 3.06
CA ASN A 418 25.49 -3.53 4.37
C ASN A 418 24.68 -4.82 4.55
N ILE A 419 23.49 -4.95 3.94
CA ILE A 419 22.59 -6.09 4.18
C ILE A 419 22.23 -6.88 2.91
N ASN A 420 22.50 -6.32 1.74
CA ASN A 420 22.22 -6.95 0.46
C ASN A 420 23.49 -7.01 -0.38
N SER A 421 23.72 -8.14 -1.06
CA SER A 421 24.80 -8.25 -2.04
C SER A 421 24.62 -7.29 -3.21
N ALA A 422 25.72 -6.99 -3.89
CA ALA A 422 25.74 -6.20 -5.12
C ALA A 422 24.73 -6.71 -6.17
N ALA A 423 24.54 -8.03 -6.26
CA ALA A 423 23.58 -8.66 -7.17
C ALA A 423 22.13 -8.42 -6.73
N VAL A 424 21.80 -8.57 -5.44
CA VAL A 424 20.44 -8.35 -4.92
C VAL A 424 20.04 -6.87 -5.00
N VAL A 425 20.95 -5.94 -4.73
CA VAL A 425 20.70 -4.50 -4.90
C VAL A 425 20.29 -4.19 -6.35
N ARG A 426 21.03 -4.70 -7.33
CA ARG A 426 20.75 -4.52 -8.77
C ARG A 426 19.47 -5.26 -9.19
N LEU A 427 19.22 -6.45 -8.65
CA LEU A 427 18.00 -7.23 -8.89
C LEU A 427 16.76 -6.46 -8.41
N ASN A 428 16.78 -5.89 -7.20
CA ASN A 428 15.68 -5.07 -6.68
C ASN A 428 15.37 -3.86 -7.58
N ILE A 429 16.41 -3.21 -8.12
CA ILE A 429 16.26 -2.11 -9.09
C ILE A 429 15.60 -2.63 -10.37
N TYR A 430 16.14 -3.71 -10.95
CA TYR A 430 15.66 -4.31 -12.19
C TYR A 430 14.19 -4.73 -12.08
N GLN A 431 13.83 -5.49 -11.04
CA GLN A 431 12.47 -5.97 -10.79
C GLN A 431 11.47 -4.83 -10.55
N ALA A 432 11.88 -3.74 -9.88
CA ALA A 432 11.05 -2.55 -9.74
C ALA A 432 10.74 -1.91 -11.10
N PHE A 433 11.71 -1.83 -12.00
CA PHE A 433 11.49 -1.35 -13.36
C PHE A 433 10.71 -2.32 -14.24
N LEU A 434 10.89 -3.64 -14.08
CA LEU A 434 10.06 -4.64 -14.78
C LEU A 434 8.57 -4.44 -14.47
N LEU A 435 8.21 -4.37 -13.19
CA LEU A 435 6.82 -4.12 -12.80
C LEU A 435 6.35 -2.75 -13.31
N CYS A 436 7.19 -1.72 -13.25
CA CYS A 436 6.85 -0.40 -13.79
C CYS A 436 6.61 -0.42 -15.31
N ALA A 437 7.40 -1.19 -16.06
CA ALA A 437 7.25 -1.38 -17.50
C ALA A 437 5.98 -2.15 -17.87
N MET A 438 5.64 -3.19 -17.09
CA MET A 438 4.37 -3.92 -17.27
C MET A 438 3.18 -2.99 -17.01
N LYS A 439 3.22 -2.20 -15.93
CA LYS A 439 2.19 -1.20 -15.62
C LYS A 439 2.11 -0.09 -16.65
N PHE A 440 3.24 0.33 -17.23
CA PHE A 440 3.29 1.26 -18.35
C PHE A 440 2.52 0.68 -19.54
N HIS A 441 2.76 -0.59 -19.89
CA HIS A 441 2.04 -1.25 -20.98
C HIS A 441 0.54 -1.26 -20.72
N CYS A 442 0.07 -1.75 -19.57
CA CYS A 442 -1.36 -1.79 -19.25
C CYS A 442 -1.98 -0.39 -19.32
N TYR A 443 -1.32 0.62 -18.74
CA TYR A 443 -1.80 2.00 -18.77
C TYR A 443 -1.92 2.54 -20.20
N ILE A 444 -0.92 2.30 -21.05
CA ILE A 444 -0.96 2.73 -22.46
C ILE A 444 -1.98 1.92 -23.26
N SER A 445 -2.18 0.65 -22.94
CA SER A 445 -3.20 -0.19 -23.56
C SER A 445 -4.58 0.41 -23.34
N ASP A 446 -4.93 0.71 -22.09
CA ASP A 446 -6.20 1.34 -21.73
C ASP A 446 -6.36 2.73 -22.39
N LEU A 447 -5.29 3.52 -22.39
CA LEU A 447 -5.29 4.87 -22.93
C LEU A 447 -5.35 4.91 -24.47
N SER A 448 -4.86 3.88 -25.15
CA SER A 448 -4.76 3.86 -26.62
C SER A 448 -6.12 3.92 -27.33
N SER A 449 -7.19 3.55 -26.64
CA SER A 449 -8.57 3.78 -27.11
C SER A 449 -8.89 5.27 -27.35
N ILE A 450 -8.14 6.17 -26.72
CA ILE A 450 -8.40 7.61 -26.68
C ILE A 450 -7.23 8.43 -27.22
N CYS A 451 -6.01 8.24 -26.74
CA CYS A 451 -4.87 9.00 -27.26
C CYS A 451 -3.66 8.12 -27.45
N ARG A 452 -2.96 8.37 -28.55
CA ARG A 452 -1.64 7.83 -28.84
C ARG A 452 -0.64 8.98 -28.70
N PHE A 453 0.47 8.72 -28.03
CA PHE A 453 1.55 9.70 -27.92
C PHE A 453 2.66 9.38 -28.92
N SER A 454 3.46 10.38 -29.24
CA SER A 454 4.65 10.20 -30.07
C SER A 454 5.69 9.34 -29.35
N THR A 455 6.53 8.65 -30.12
CA THR A 455 7.66 7.86 -29.61
C THR A 455 8.58 8.69 -28.72
N LYS A 456 8.85 9.94 -29.10
CA LYS A 456 9.64 10.92 -28.32
C LYS A 456 9.03 11.17 -26.93
N PHE A 457 7.70 11.28 -26.86
CA PHE A 457 7.02 11.45 -25.59
C PHE A 457 7.14 10.21 -24.69
N TYR A 458 6.97 9.01 -25.23
CA TYR A 458 7.17 7.77 -24.47
C TYR A 458 8.59 7.70 -23.93
N ALA A 459 9.60 7.92 -24.79
CA ALA A 459 11.00 7.89 -24.38
C ALA A 459 11.33 8.91 -23.28
N ASP A 460 10.75 10.13 -23.32
CA ASP A 460 10.89 11.12 -22.24
C ASP A 460 10.17 10.68 -20.95
N ALA A 461 8.98 10.09 -21.04
CA ALA A 461 8.25 9.60 -19.88
C ALA A 461 9.03 8.49 -19.16
N LEU A 462 9.58 7.53 -19.91
CA LEU A 462 10.44 6.46 -19.37
C LEU A 462 11.72 7.06 -18.77
N GLY A 463 12.42 7.95 -19.49
CA GLY A 463 13.62 8.62 -18.97
C GLY A 463 13.37 9.48 -17.72
N LYS A 464 12.18 10.06 -17.57
CA LYS A 464 11.78 10.74 -16.33
C LYS A 464 11.65 9.76 -15.15
N SER A 465 11.11 8.56 -15.39
CA SER A 465 10.97 7.54 -14.34
C SER A 465 12.33 7.01 -13.85
N LEU A 466 13.30 6.81 -14.76
CA LEU A 466 14.69 6.43 -14.44
C LEU A 466 15.34 7.49 -13.51
N ARG A 467 15.30 8.75 -13.95
CA ARG A 467 15.83 9.89 -13.18
C ARG A 467 15.14 10.04 -11.81
N TYR A 468 13.83 9.78 -11.75
CA TYR A 468 13.07 9.86 -10.52
C TYR A 468 13.54 8.83 -9.48
N MET A 469 13.64 7.55 -9.87
CA MET A 469 14.08 6.49 -8.96
C MET A 469 15.51 6.72 -8.49
N LYS A 470 16.44 7.04 -9.40
CA LYS A 470 17.82 7.39 -9.05
C LYS A 470 17.90 8.50 -8.01
N LYS A 471 17.19 9.62 -8.22
CA LYS A 471 17.16 10.74 -7.27
C LYS A 471 16.51 10.36 -5.95
N LEU A 472 15.44 9.58 -5.97
CA LEU A 472 14.70 9.22 -4.77
C LEU A 472 15.47 8.25 -3.89
N ILE A 473 16.10 7.22 -4.46
CA ILE A 473 16.95 6.26 -3.74
C ILE A 473 18.10 7.02 -3.08
N LYS A 474 18.91 7.75 -3.86
CA LYS A 474 20.05 8.52 -3.32
C LYS A 474 19.63 9.46 -2.17
N ARG A 475 18.55 10.20 -2.36
CA ARG A 475 18.02 11.09 -1.31
C ARG A 475 17.61 10.33 -0.05
N ARG A 476 16.90 9.21 -0.20
CA ARG A 476 16.40 8.43 0.95
C ARG A 476 17.51 7.73 1.70
N MET A 477 18.50 7.16 0.98
CA MET A 477 19.72 6.58 1.56
C MET A 477 20.46 7.64 2.39
N PHE A 478 20.72 8.81 1.79
CA PHE A 478 21.43 9.90 2.46
C PHE A 478 20.70 10.47 3.69
N SER A 479 19.36 10.62 3.61
CA SER A 479 18.57 11.16 4.71
C SER A 479 18.30 10.16 5.84
N PHE A 480 18.65 8.88 5.66
CA PHE A 480 18.32 7.84 6.61
C PHE A 480 19.29 7.89 7.79
N LYS A 481 18.76 8.21 8.97
CA LYS A 481 19.49 8.16 10.24
C LYS A 481 19.17 6.85 10.95
N THR A 482 20.19 6.05 11.19
CA THR A 482 20.14 4.74 11.85
C THR A 482 20.21 4.83 13.38
N GLY A 483 20.51 6.02 13.94
CA GLY A 483 20.79 6.18 15.37
C GLY A 483 22.16 5.63 15.80
N LEU A 484 22.73 4.72 15.00
CA LEU A 484 24.09 4.22 15.04
C LEU A 484 24.97 4.99 14.04
N ASP A 485 26.29 4.99 14.22
CA ASP A 485 27.25 5.61 13.27
C ASP A 485 27.24 4.95 11.88
N CYS A 486 26.61 3.77 11.74
CA CYS A 486 26.52 3.05 10.48
C CYS A 486 25.43 3.63 9.58
N ARG A 487 25.80 4.33 8.51
CA ARG A 487 24.85 4.79 7.47
C ARG A 487 24.65 3.75 6.38
N PRO A 488 23.48 3.73 5.72
CA PRO A 488 23.26 2.81 4.62
C PRO A 488 24.12 3.16 3.40
N ILE A 489 24.78 2.16 2.84
CA ILE A 489 25.76 2.31 1.75
C ILE A 489 25.12 1.89 0.44
N LEU A 490 25.15 2.78 -0.56
CA LEU A 490 24.67 2.50 -1.91
C LEU A 490 25.86 2.32 -2.86
N GLU A 491 26.29 1.08 -3.07
CA GLU A 491 27.40 0.75 -3.97
C GLU A 491 26.88 0.49 -5.39
N LEU A 492 26.79 1.56 -6.18
CA LEU A 492 26.36 1.50 -7.58
C LEU A 492 27.27 2.33 -8.48
N GLY A 493 27.63 1.73 -9.62
CA GLY A 493 28.38 2.37 -10.69
C GLY A 493 27.60 3.51 -11.35
N LYS A 494 28.34 4.38 -12.04
CA LYS A 494 27.74 5.51 -12.77
C LYS A 494 26.93 4.99 -13.96
N GLY A 495 25.61 5.13 -13.89
CA GLY A 495 24.71 4.78 -14.98
C GLY A 495 24.04 3.41 -14.84
N GLU A 496 24.36 2.63 -13.81
CA GLU A 496 23.78 1.29 -13.63
C GLU A 496 22.27 1.31 -13.43
N ILE A 497 21.73 2.27 -12.67
CA ILE A 497 20.26 2.41 -12.50
C ILE A 497 19.59 2.69 -13.84
N GLU A 498 20.19 3.56 -14.65
CA GLU A 498 19.69 3.84 -15.99
C GLU A 498 19.78 2.62 -16.91
N TRP A 499 20.88 1.87 -16.86
CA TRP A 499 21.07 0.64 -17.63
C TRP A 499 20.03 -0.41 -17.23
N LEU A 500 19.90 -0.74 -15.94
CA LEU A 500 18.94 -1.73 -15.44
C LEU A 500 17.50 -1.35 -15.80
N GLY A 501 17.15 -0.07 -15.66
CA GLY A 501 15.82 0.39 -16.01
C GLY A 501 15.52 0.36 -17.51
N LEU A 502 16.48 0.73 -18.37
CA LEU A 502 16.34 0.60 -19.82
C LEU A 502 16.23 -0.88 -20.23
N THR A 503 17.09 -1.74 -19.71
CA THR A 503 17.05 -3.19 -19.95
C THR A 503 15.70 -3.78 -19.54
N ALA A 504 15.15 -3.40 -18.39
CA ALA A 504 13.82 -3.82 -17.95
C ALA A 504 12.70 -3.34 -18.88
N TYR A 505 12.71 -2.07 -19.28
CA TYR A 505 11.72 -1.53 -20.24
C TYR A 505 11.80 -2.26 -21.59
N ILE A 506 13.00 -2.44 -22.13
CA ILE A 506 13.22 -3.14 -23.40
C ILE A 506 12.71 -4.58 -23.29
N ARG A 507 13.08 -5.31 -22.23
CA ARG A 507 12.67 -6.71 -22.01
C ARG A 507 11.15 -6.87 -22.02
N VAL A 508 10.42 -6.03 -21.30
CA VAL A 508 8.95 -6.08 -21.21
C VAL A 508 8.30 -5.65 -22.52
N LEU A 509 8.78 -4.57 -23.15
CA LEU A 509 8.19 -4.01 -24.36
C LEU A 509 8.47 -4.86 -25.61
N LYS A 510 9.57 -5.63 -25.64
CA LYS A 510 9.86 -6.61 -26.69
C LYS A 510 8.75 -7.67 -26.81
N ARG A 511 8.16 -8.12 -25.69
CA ARG A 511 6.99 -9.03 -25.71
C ARG A 511 5.73 -8.41 -26.32
N LYS A 512 5.72 -7.09 -26.52
CA LYS A 512 4.62 -6.31 -27.13
C LYS A 512 5.12 -5.51 -28.34
N GLN A 513 6.11 -6.04 -29.07
CA GLN A 513 6.87 -5.33 -30.11
C GLN A 513 6.01 -4.67 -31.19
N SER A 514 4.89 -5.27 -31.58
CA SER A 514 3.98 -4.73 -32.59
C SER A 514 3.48 -3.31 -32.26
N ARG A 515 3.40 -2.97 -30.98
CA ARG A 515 2.99 -1.64 -30.50
C ARG A 515 4.16 -0.68 -30.33
N TYR A 516 5.35 -1.18 -30.04
CA TYR A 516 6.48 -0.38 -29.53
C TYR A 516 7.75 -0.42 -30.39
N LYS A 517 7.70 -0.93 -31.63
CA LYS A 517 8.86 -1.05 -32.54
C LYS A 517 9.77 0.20 -32.55
N GLU A 518 9.20 1.37 -32.81
CA GLU A 518 9.99 2.63 -32.85
C GLU A 518 10.50 3.06 -31.47
N LEU A 519 9.75 2.78 -30.41
CA LEU A 519 10.21 3.07 -29.05
C LEU A 519 11.37 2.16 -28.67
N LEU A 520 11.31 0.87 -29.02
CA LEU A 520 12.37 -0.09 -28.78
C LEU A 520 13.69 0.37 -29.41
N ARG A 521 13.66 0.78 -30.70
CA ARG A 521 14.85 1.35 -31.37
C ARG A 521 15.46 2.51 -30.59
N VAL A 522 14.64 3.47 -30.15
CA VAL A 522 15.12 4.62 -29.36
C VAL A 522 15.70 4.20 -28.00
N LEU A 523 15.11 3.19 -27.35
CA LEU A 523 15.61 2.68 -26.07
C LEU A 523 16.90 1.88 -26.24
N ASP A 524 17.01 1.06 -27.28
CA ASP A 524 18.22 0.30 -27.62
C ASP A 524 19.38 1.25 -27.93
N SER A 525 19.17 2.31 -28.74
CA SER A 525 20.20 3.34 -28.97
C SER A 525 20.66 4.03 -27.67
N LYS A 526 19.73 4.31 -26.75
CA LYS A 526 20.07 4.89 -25.44
C LYS A 526 20.83 3.92 -24.54
N LEU A 527 20.52 2.62 -24.62
CA LEU A 527 21.21 1.59 -23.87
C LEU A 527 22.65 1.44 -24.38
N MET A 528 22.85 1.43 -25.71
CA MET A 528 24.18 1.38 -26.32
C MET A 528 25.02 2.61 -25.96
N ALA A 529 24.42 3.80 -25.92
CA ALA A 529 25.11 5.04 -25.53
C ALA A 529 25.57 5.08 -24.06
N LEU A 530 25.03 4.22 -23.18
CA LEU A 530 25.51 4.11 -21.80
C LEU A 530 26.83 3.32 -21.67
N GLY A 531 27.31 2.70 -22.74
CA GLY A 531 28.54 1.90 -22.77
C GLY A 531 28.41 0.55 -22.08
N LYS A 532 29.39 -0.33 -22.29
CA LYS A 532 29.55 -1.58 -21.53
C LYS A 532 30.13 -1.24 -20.16
N GLN A 533 29.44 -1.63 -19.09
CA GLN A 533 29.96 -1.52 -17.72
C GLN A 533 30.89 -2.72 -17.47
N GLU A 534 32.07 -2.75 -18.11
CA GLU A 534 32.93 -3.95 -18.19
C GLU A 534 33.30 -4.52 -16.80
N GLY A 535 33.53 -3.67 -15.80
CA GLY A 535 33.85 -4.10 -14.43
C GLY A 535 32.67 -4.64 -13.61
N THR A 536 31.41 -4.37 -13.99
CA THR A 536 30.21 -4.83 -13.25
C THR A 536 29.27 -5.69 -14.11
N LEU A 537 29.73 -6.09 -15.30
CA LEU A 537 28.92 -6.80 -16.29
C LEU A 537 28.40 -8.14 -15.75
N SER A 538 29.23 -8.91 -15.04
CA SER A 538 28.84 -10.19 -14.44
C SER A 538 27.69 -10.03 -13.44
N VAL A 539 27.79 -9.04 -12.54
CA VAL A 539 26.75 -8.75 -11.53
C VAL A 539 25.47 -8.23 -12.19
N LEU A 540 25.59 -7.41 -13.24
CA LEU A 540 24.43 -6.93 -14.01
C LEU A 540 23.74 -8.08 -14.77
N GLN A 541 24.51 -9.02 -15.33
CA GLN A 541 23.98 -10.22 -15.97
C GLN A 541 23.25 -11.10 -14.95
N GLU A 542 23.86 -11.36 -13.79
CA GLU A 542 23.24 -12.13 -12.71
C GLU A 542 21.93 -11.48 -12.21
N ALA A 543 21.91 -10.15 -12.06
CA ALA A 543 20.72 -9.41 -11.63
C ALA A 543 19.60 -9.38 -12.69
N THR A 544 19.95 -9.58 -13.97
CA THR A 544 19.00 -9.56 -15.09
C THR A 544 18.63 -10.94 -15.62
N ASP A 545 19.13 -12.00 -14.99
CA ASP A 545 18.72 -13.38 -15.27
C ASP A 545 17.20 -13.53 -15.09
N ASP A 546 16.55 -14.08 -16.12
CA ASP A 546 15.12 -14.34 -16.14
C ASP A 546 14.69 -15.29 -15.02
N LYS A 547 15.55 -16.22 -14.58
CA LYS A 547 15.25 -17.16 -13.48
C LYS A 547 15.00 -16.42 -12.17
N ARG A 548 15.81 -15.40 -11.86
CA ARG A 548 15.67 -14.57 -10.65
C ARG A 548 14.47 -13.64 -10.69
N SER A 549 13.86 -13.45 -11.86
CA SER A 549 12.65 -12.65 -12.06
C SER A 549 11.45 -13.50 -12.54
N SER A 550 11.52 -14.82 -12.41
CA SER A 550 10.51 -15.79 -12.90
C SER A 550 9.09 -15.45 -12.46
N ILE A 551 8.93 -14.98 -11.22
CA ILE A 551 7.63 -14.60 -10.67
C ILE A 551 6.96 -13.43 -11.42
N LEU A 552 7.75 -12.45 -11.87
CA LEU A 552 7.25 -11.30 -12.62
C LEU A 552 6.73 -11.75 -13.99
N TRP A 553 7.35 -12.77 -14.59
CA TRP A 553 6.94 -13.31 -15.88
C TRP A 553 5.64 -14.12 -15.82
N LYS A 554 5.21 -14.56 -14.64
CA LYS A 554 3.91 -15.20 -14.39
C LYS A 554 2.75 -14.18 -14.26
N ILE A 555 3.04 -12.88 -14.16
CA ILE A 555 2.03 -11.82 -14.07
C ILE A 555 1.35 -11.63 -15.43
N LYS A 556 0.01 -11.53 -15.43
CA LYS A 556 -0.79 -11.23 -16.63
C LYS A 556 -0.84 -9.72 -16.87
N TYR A 557 -0.29 -9.22 -17.99
CA TYR A 557 -0.22 -7.78 -18.32
C TYR A 557 -0.38 -7.42 -19.79
#